data_AF-A0A1Z4LN90-F1
#
_entry.id   AF-A0A1Z4LN90-F1
#
_cell.length_a   1.000
_cell.length_b   1.000
_cell.length_c   1.000
_cell.angle_alpha   90.00
_cell.angle_beta   90.00
_cell.angle_gamma   90.00
#
_symmetry.space_group_name_H-M   'P 1'
#
loop_
_entity.id
_entity.type
_entity.pdbx_description
1 polymer ?
#
loop_
_entity_poly.entity_id
_entity_poly.type
_entity_poly.pdbx_seq_one_letter_code
_entity_poly.pdbx_strand_id
1 'polypeptide(L)' 'MIALDQWIDSPQSEILGAVTTGNIWQFGVLYRQQKHIQEGINLYRVTEELETIIRILLKALE' A
#
# COMPACT_ATOMS: atom_id res chain seq x y z
N MET A 1 0.18 -4.32 -5.37
CA MET A 1 -0.22 -5.30 -4.33
C MET A 1 -0.69 -6.62 -4.94
N ILE A 2 -1.79 -6.65 -5.70
CA ILE A 2 -2.34 -7.90 -6.27
C ILE A 2 -1.35 -8.64 -7.19
N ALA A 3 -0.70 -7.94 -8.11
CA ALA A 3 0.30 -8.56 -8.98
C ALA A 3 1.52 -9.08 -8.20
N LEU A 4 1.92 -8.37 -7.14
CA LEU A 4 3.02 -8.78 -6.26
C LEU A 4 2.63 -10.04 -5.48
N ASP A 5 1.41 -10.09 -4.93
CA ASP A 5 0.86 -11.26 -4.24
C ASP A 5 0.94 -12.55 -5.09
N GLN A 6 0.69 -12.45 -6.40
CA GLN A 6 0.77 -13.58 -7.33
C GLN A 6 2.19 -14.01 -7.68
N TRP A 7 3.18 -13.13 -7.48
CA TRP A 7 4.55 -13.36 -7.93
C TRP A 7 5.49 -13.73 -6.78
N ILE A 8 5.19 -13.32 -5.54
CA ILE A 8 6.03 -13.62 -4.39
C ILE A 8 5.61 -14.93 -3.72
N ASP A 9 6.58 -15.81 -3.48
CA ASP A 9 6.44 -16.92 -2.54
C ASP A 9 6.91 -16.44 -1.15
N SER A 10 6.04 -15.66 -0.50
CA SER A 10 6.26 -15.11 0.85
C SER A 10 5.24 -15.70 1.82
N PRO A 11 5.64 -16.05 3.06
CA PRO A 11 4.70 -16.48 4.09
C PRO A 11 3.91 -15.31 4.71
N GLN A 12 4.24 -14.07 4.36
CA GLN A 12 3.60 -12.88 4.92
C GLN A 12 2.09 -12.87 4.59
N SER A 13 1.24 -12.69 5.61
CA SER A 13 -0.22 -12.71 5.49
C SER A 13 -0.81 -11.41 4.91
N GLU A 14 -0.06 -10.32 5.01
CA GLU A 14 -0.50 -8.96 4.72
C GLU A 14 0.50 -8.25 3.82
N ILE A 15 0.02 -7.52 2.81
CA ILE A 15 0.88 -6.67 1.97
C ILE A 15 0.42 -5.23 2.10
N LEU A 16 1.24 -4.39 2.71
CA LEU A 16 1.04 -2.94 2.70
C LEU A 16 1.47 -2.38 1.34
N GLY A 17 0.67 -1.47 0.80
CA GLY A 17 1.03 -0.75 -0.42
C GLY A 17 0.09 0.41 -0.68
N ALA A 18 0.26 1.04 -1.84
CA ALA A 18 -0.64 2.09 -2.31
C ALA A 18 -1.64 1.52 -3.34
N VAL A 19 -2.89 1.95 -3.22
CA VAL A 19 -3.91 1.91 -4.26
C VAL A 19 -3.89 3.28 -4.94
N THR A 20 -3.73 3.30 -6.26
CA THR A 20 -3.58 4.53 -7.04
C THR A 20 -4.58 4.54 -8.18
N THR A 21 -5.38 5.59 -8.30
CA THR A 21 -6.26 5.83 -9.46
C THR A 21 -5.69 6.90 -10.41
N GLY A 22 -4.39 7.20 -10.28
CA GLY A 22 -3.69 8.24 -11.03
C GLY A 22 -3.09 9.28 -10.09
N ASN A 23 -3.74 10.44 -9.96
CA ASN A 23 -3.19 11.62 -9.26
C ASN A 23 -3.30 11.56 -7.73
N ILE A 24 -4.00 10.57 -7.20
CA ILE A 24 -4.24 10.39 -5.76
C ILE A 24 -3.76 9.00 -5.37
N TRP A 25 -3.01 8.96 -4.27
CA TRP A 25 -2.56 7.73 -3.62
C TRP A 25 -3.34 7.55 -2.33
N GLN A 26 -3.76 6.32 -2.10
CA GLN A 26 -4.35 5.88 -0.85
C GLN A 26 -3.58 4.66 -0.40
N PHE A 27 -3.14 4.63 0.85
CA PHE A 27 -2.52 3.42 1.37
C PHE A 27 -3.57 2.37 1.69
N GLY A 28 -3.24 1.10 1.48
CA GLY A 28 -4.11 -0.01 1.83
C GLY A 28 -3.31 -1.25 2.19
N VAL A 29 -3.98 -2.15 2.90
CA VAL A 29 -3.44 -3.46 3.26
C VAL A 29 -4.22 -4.53 2.50
N LEU A 30 -3.50 -5.37 1.78
CA LEU A 30 -4.05 -6.60 1.19
C LEU A 30 -3.91 -7.74 2.20
N TYR A 31 -5.06 -8.21 2.72
CA TYR A 31 -5.14 -9.45 3.49
C TYR A 31 -5.23 -10.63 2.52
N ARG A 32 -4.10 -11.31 2.30
CA ARG A 32 -3.93 -12.27 1.20
C ARG A 32 -4.86 -13.48 1.31
N GLN A 33 -5.03 -14.01 2.52
CA GLN A 33 -5.89 -15.17 2.77
C GLN A 33 -7.38 -14.88 2.48
N GLN A 34 -7.83 -13.67 2.78
CA GLN A 34 -9.22 -13.23 2.62
C GLN A 34 -9.48 -12.66 1.23
N LYS A 35 -8.42 -12.42 0.43
CA LYS A 35 -8.45 -11.68 -0.83
C LYS A 35 -9.18 -10.34 -0.70
N HIS A 36 -8.94 -9.65 0.40
CA HIS A 36 -9.60 -8.41 0.76
C HIS A 36 -8.58 -7.28 0.87
N ILE A 37 -8.93 -6.10 0.34
CA ILE A 37 -8.13 -4.89 0.48
C ILE A 37 -8.87 -3.94 1.41
N GLN A 38 -8.21 -3.56 2.50
CA GLN A 38 -8.66 -2.48 3.36
C GLN A 38 -7.90 -1.20 3.00
N GLU A 39 -8.65 -0.18 2.60
CA GLU A 39 -8.11 1.13 2.22
C GLU A 39 -8.13 2.08 3.42
N GLY A 40 -7.05 2.84 3.62
CA GLY A 40 -6.97 3.88 4.65
C GLY A 40 -7.74 5.12 4.25
N ILE A 41 -8.30 5.87 5.20
CA ILE A 41 -9.19 7.02 4.93
C ILE A 41 -8.43 8.22 4.31
N ASN A 42 -7.11 8.26 4.46
CA ASN A 42 -6.28 9.38 4.02
C ASN A 42 -5.90 9.27 2.54
N LEU A 43 -6.10 10.37 1.82
CA LEU A 43 -5.74 10.54 0.43
C LEU A 43 -4.55 11.49 0.31
N TYR A 44 -3.53 11.07 -0.41
CA TYR A 44 -2.30 11.82 -0.61
C TYR A 44 -2.14 12.19 -2.09
N ARG A 45 -1.72 13.42 -2.38
CA ARG A 45 -1.47 13.85 -3.77
C ARG A 45 -0.01 13.58 -4.14
N VAL A 46 0.18 12.92 -5.29
CA VAL A 46 1.47 12.39 -5.75
C VAL A 46 2.56 13.44 -5.89
N THR A 47 2.20 14.63 -6.36
CA THR A 47 3.15 15.66 -6.76
C THR A 47 3.50 16.64 -5.65
N GLU A 48 2.67 16.75 -4.62
CA GLU A 48 2.81 17.77 -3.56
C GLU A 48 3.36 17.19 -2.25
N GLU A 49 3.22 15.88 -2.00
CA GLU A 49 3.43 15.29 -0.67
C GLU A 49 4.37 14.06 -0.66
N LEU A 50 5.20 13.91 -1.69
CA LEU A 50 6.09 12.75 -1.85
C LEU A 50 6.99 12.50 -0.62
N GLU A 51 7.48 13.56 0.02
CA GLU A 51 8.29 13.45 1.24
C GLU A 51 7.52 12.77 2.38
N THR A 52 6.26 13.15 2.59
CA THR A 52 5.39 12.58 3.63
C THR A 52 5.12 11.10 3.34
N ILE A 53 4.83 10.76 2.08
CA ILE A 53 4.59 9.38 1.64
C ILE A 53 5.83 8.50 1.90
N ILE A 54 7.03 8.97 1.56
CA ILE A 54 8.28 8.22 1.79
C ILE A 54 8.53 8.01 3.28
N ARG A 55 8.26 9.00 4.14
CA ARG A 55 8.41 8.87 5.59
C ARG A 55 7.47 7.83 6.19
N ILE A 56 6.21 7.77 5.73
CA ILE A 56 5.25 6.74 6.16
C ILE A 56 5.74 5.35 5.78
N LEU A 57 6.22 5.18 4.54
CA LEU A 57 6.74 3.91 4.05
C LEU A 57 7.99 3.45 4.81
N LEU A 58 8.92 4.35 5.11
CA LEU A 58 10.10 4.04 5.91
C LEU A 58 9.73 3.64 7.34
N LYS A 59 8.73 4.30 7.95
CA LYS A 59 8.27 3.94 9.29
C LYS A 59 7.63 2.56 9.36
N ALA A 60 7.02 2.10 8.26
CA ALA A 60 6.44 0.77 8.18
C ALA A 60 7.48 -0.37 8.03
N LEU A 61 8.76 -0.05 7.90
CA LEU A 61 9.87 -1.01 7.79
C LEU A 61 10.65 -1.19 9.11
N GLU A 62 10.35 -0.40 10.14
CA GLU A 62 10.85 -0.57 11.52
C GLU A 62 9.97 -1.55 12.32
#